data_AF-A0ABC8LNM3-F1
#
_entry.id   AF-A0ABC8LNM3-F1
#
_cell.length_a   1.000
_cell.length_b   1.000
_cell.length_c   1.000
_cell.angle_alpha   90.00
_cell.angle_beta   90.00
_cell.angle_gamma   90.00
#
_symmetry.space_group_name_H-M   'P 1'
#
loop_
_entity.id
_entity.type
_entity.pdbx_description
1 polymer ?
#
loop_
_entity_poly.entity_id
_entity_poly.type
_entity_poly.pdbx_seq_one_letter_code
_entity_poly.pdbx_strand_id
1 'polypeptide(L)'
;MFRGKDITTGKYDINIFLDGEGTAKLSGFNNSVLIPEEENFVEDLVVEGTFGYLDHNYMATGIVTENTDVHGFGTFMFTLLPALQPSLVVKLLKMVDSLGLLIQRWRAARRKR
;
A
#
# COMPACT_ATOMS: atom_id res chain seq x y z
N MET A 1 -19.12 5.90 -10.79
CA MET A 1 -18.55 6.79 -9.77
C MET A 1 -18.45 5.96 -8.50
N PHE A 2 -17.31 5.31 -8.28
CA PHE A 2 -17.07 4.55 -7.04
C PHE A 2 -16.82 5.58 -5.93
N ARG A 3 -17.69 5.62 -4.91
CA ARG A 3 -17.59 6.52 -3.76
C ARG A 3 -17.08 5.74 -2.54
N GLY A 4 -15.79 5.41 -2.55
CA GLY A 4 -15.13 4.67 -1.48
C GLY A 4 -13.66 4.42 -1.79
N LYS A 5 -12.91 3.91 -0.82
CA LYS A 5 -11.49 3.56 -0.96
C LYS A 5 -11.35 2.05 -1.13
N ASP A 6 -10.69 1.63 -2.21
CA ASP A 6 -10.39 0.23 -2.46
C ASP A 6 -9.16 -0.20 -1.65
N ILE A 7 -9.30 -1.22 -0.80
CA ILE A 7 -8.23 -1.80 0.02
C ILE A 7 -7.95 -3.23 -0.45
N THR A 8 -6.70 -3.57 -0.77
CA THR A 8 -6.36 -4.91 -1.27
C THR A 8 -6.03 -5.84 -0.10
N THR A 9 -6.73 -6.97 0.04
CA THR A 9 -6.54 -7.91 1.16
C THR A 9 -5.27 -8.80 1.05
N GLY A 10 -4.26 -8.40 0.27
CA GLY A 10 -2.93 -9.00 0.34
C GLY A 10 -2.78 -10.41 -0.27
N LYS A 11 -3.48 -10.70 -1.37
CA LYS A 11 -3.23 -11.90 -2.20
C LYS A 11 -2.19 -11.56 -3.28
N TYR A 12 -0.96 -12.05 -3.14
CA TYR A 12 0.10 -11.78 -4.13
C TYR A 12 0.24 -12.95 -5.12
N ASP A 13 -0.63 -12.99 -6.11
CA ASP A 13 -0.05 -13.09 -7.45
C ASP A 13 0.68 -11.76 -7.69
N ILE A 14 1.84 -11.74 -8.36
CA ILE A 14 2.59 -10.50 -8.59
C ILE A 14 1.73 -9.59 -9.47
N ASN A 15 0.95 -8.72 -8.83
CA ASN A 15 -0.05 -7.88 -9.47
C ASN A 15 0.55 -6.55 -9.94
N ILE A 16 1.87 -6.45 -9.98
CA ILE A 16 2.62 -5.30 -10.46
C ILE A 16 3.27 -5.69 -11.79
N PHE A 17 2.80 -5.07 -12.86
CA PHE A 17 3.30 -5.25 -14.22
C PHE A 17 4.12 -4.04 -14.64
N LEU A 18 5.18 -4.27 -15.41
CA LEU A 18 5.89 -3.19 -16.10
C LEU A 18 5.35 -3.08 -17.51
N ASP A 19 4.99 -1.87 -17.94
CA ASP A 19 4.67 -1.64 -19.35
C ASP A 19 5.93 -1.47 -20.22
N GLY A 20 5.75 -1.27 -21.52
CA GLY A 20 6.85 -1.15 -22.47
C GLY A 20 7.80 0.03 -22.22
N GLU A 21 7.40 0.99 -21.37
CA GLU A 21 8.22 2.14 -20.96
C GLU A 21 8.85 1.94 -19.57
N GLY A 22 8.64 0.78 -18.94
CA GLY A 22 9.13 0.49 -17.60
C GLY A 22 8.31 1.14 -16.49
N THR A 23 7.10 1.62 -16.77
CA THR A 23 6.19 2.14 -15.76
C THR A 23 5.47 1.00 -15.04
N ALA A 24 5.53 1.00 -13.71
CA ALA A 24 4.81 0.03 -12.90
C ALA A 24 3.30 0.30 -12.90
N LYS A 25 2.51 -0.75 -13.16
CA LYS A 25 1.05 -0.76 -13.15
C LYS A 25 0.55 -1.80 -12.16
N LEU A 26 -0.35 -1.39 -11.27
CA LEU A 26 -0.99 -2.27 -10.31
C LEU A 26 -2.26 -2.90 -10.93
N SER A 27 -2.55 -4.14 -10.55
CA SER A 27 -3.69 -4.94 -10.97
C SER A 27 -4.17 -5.82 -9.80
N GLY A 28 -5.01 -6.84 -10.04
CA GLY A 28 -5.39 -7.79 -8.98
C GLY A 28 -6.34 -7.23 -7.92
N PHE A 29 -7.16 -6.25 -8.30
CA PHE A 29 -8.21 -5.67 -7.45
C PHE A 29 -9.44 -6.58 -7.29
N ASN A 30 -9.39 -7.82 -7.76
CA ASN A 30 -10.50 -8.78 -7.62
C ASN A 30 -10.82 -9.12 -6.17
N ASN A 31 -9.83 -8.96 -5.28
CA ASN A 31 -9.95 -9.16 -3.84
C ASN A 31 -9.92 -7.81 -3.09
N SER A 32 -10.15 -6.68 -3.76
CA SER A 32 -10.22 -5.41 -3.05
C SER A 32 -11.55 -5.28 -2.31
N VAL A 33 -11.48 -4.82 -1.06
CA VAL A 33 -12.64 -4.50 -0.24
C VAL A 33 -12.82 -2.98 -0.25
N LEU A 34 -14.03 -2.52 -0.51
CA LEU A 34 -14.37 -1.10 -0.52
C LEU A 34 -14.71 -0.64 0.90
N ILE A 35 -13.96 0.34 1.41
CA ILE A 35 -14.34 1.09 2.61
C ILE A 35 -15.19 2.29 2.17
N PRO A 36 -16.44 2.43 2.65
CA PRO A 36 -17.26 3.62 2.39
C PRO A 36 -16.56 4.92 2.82
N GLU A 37 -16.78 6.03 2.10
CA GLU A 37 -16.10 7.31 2.41
C GLU A 37 -16.33 7.83 3.84
N GLU A 38 -17.45 7.45 4.43
CA GLU A 38 -17.90 7.87 5.76
C GLU A 38 -17.32 6.99 6.89
N GLU A 39 -16.67 5.89 6.53
CA GLU A 39 -16.15 4.88 7.45
C GLU A 39 -14.62 4.75 7.34
N ASN A 40 -14.00 4.23 8.42
CA ASN A 40 -12.55 3.98 8.46
C ASN A 40 -12.20 2.49 8.40
N PHE A 41 -13.21 1.63 8.47
CA PHE A 41 -13.05 0.19 8.48
C PHE A 41 -14.25 -0.50 7.85
N VAL A 42 -14.07 -1.78 7.53
CA VAL A 42 -15.14 -2.67 7.13
C VAL A 42 -14.86 -4.06 7.69
N GLU A 43 -15.89 -4.73 8.16
CA GLU A 43 -15.79 -6.12 8.58
C GLU A 43 -15.88 -7.02 7.35
N ASP A 44 -14.84 -7.82 7.14
CA ASP A 44 -14.79 -8.81 6.09
C ASP A 44 -15.29 -10.16 6.63
N LEU A 45 -16.18 -10.81 5.88
CA LEU A 45 -16.79 -12.08 6.29
C LEU A 45 -15.80 -13.25 6.23
N VAL A 46 -14.79 -13.13 5.37
CA VAL A 46 -13.78 -14.16 5.16
C VAL A 46 -12.43 -13.48 5.05
N VAL A 47 -11.51 -13.80 5.97
CA VAL A 47 -10.13 -13.34 5.86
C VAL A 47 -9.46 -14.04 4.69
N GLU A 48 -9.12 -13.28 3.66
CA GLU A 48 -8.39 -13.76 2.48
C GLU A 48 -7.04 -13.07 2.36
N GLY A 49 -6.00 -13.82 1.98
CA GLY A 49 -4.71 -13.27 1.58
C GLY A 49 -3.53 -14.21 1.84
N THR A 50 -2.32 -13.69 1.70
CA THR A 50 -1.08 -14.47 1.76
C THR A 50 -0.46 -14.37 3.15
N PHE A 51 -0.24 -15.52 3.80
CA PHE A 51 0.42 -15.57 5.10
C PHE A 51 1.80 -14.89 5.05
N GLY A 52 2.07 -14.03 6.04
CA GLY A 52 3.27 -13.18 6.09
C GLY A 52 3.09 -11.76 5.54
N TYR A 53 2.10 -11.53 4.66
CA TYR A 53 1.76 -10.20 4.14
C TYR A 53 0.51 -9.60 4.78
N LEU A 54 -0.38 -10.46 5.28
CA LEU A 54 -1.59 -10.05 5.97
C LEU A 54 -1.26 -9.27 7.24
N ASP A 55 -2.03 -8.19 7.46
CA ASP A 55 -2.03 -7.46 8.72
C ASP A 55 -2.50 -8.37 9.85
N HIS A 56 -1.75 -8.39 10.96
CA HIS A 56 -2.09 -9.15 12.15
C HIS A 56 -3.47 -8.78 12.71
N ASN A 57 -3.86 -7.51 12.64
CA ASN A 57 -5.17 -7.07 13.12
C ASN A 57 -6.28 -7.59 12.21
N TYR A 58 -6.10 -7.52 10.89
CA TYR A 58 -7.05 -8.10 9.93
C TYR A 58 -7.18 -9.62 10.12
N MET A 59 -6.07 -10.34 10.30
CA MET A 59 -6.11 -11.80 10.56
C MET A 59 -6.85 -12.17 11.84
N ALA A 60 -6.74 -11.36 12.89
CA ALA A 60 -7.32 -11.66 14.19
C ALA A 60 -8.80 -11.24 14.30
N THR A 61 -9.18 -10.16 13.61
CA THR A 61 -10.49 -9.52 13.81
C THR A 61 -11.40 -9.57 12.59
N GLY A 62 -10.88 -9.86 11.40
CA GLY A 62 -11.60 -9.71 10.14
C GLY A 62 -11.84 -8.24 9.75
N ILE A 63 -11.28 -7.28 10.48
CA ILE A 63 -11.47 -5.86 10.22
C ILE A 63 -10.43 -5.38 9.20
N VAL A 64 -10.90 -4.89 8.06
CA VAL A 64 -10.09 -4.24 7.04
C VAL A 64 -10.08 -2.74 7.29
N THR A 65 -8.90 -2.14 7.27
CA THR A 65 -8.69 -0.69 7.38
C THR A 65 -7.68 -0.23 6.32
N GLU A 66 -7.46 1.08 6.18
CA GLU A 66 -6.34 1.59 5.38
C GLU A 66 -4.99 1.03 5.84
N ASN A 67 -4.83 0.73 7.14
CA ASN A 67 -3.59 0.17 7.67
C ASN A 67 -3.33 -1.26 7.18
N THR A 68 -4.37 -1.99 6.78
CA THR A 68 -4.25 -3.34 6.23
C THR A 68 -3.43 -3.32 4.93
N ASP A 69 -3.70 -2.35 4.03
CA ASP A 69 -2.93 -2.17 2.79
C ASP A 69 -1.52 -1.65 3.05
N VAL A 70 -1.36 -0.73 4.03
CA VAL A 70 -0.05 -0.20 4.44
C VAL A 70 0.85 -1.30 4.96
N HIS A 71 0.32 -2.23 5.76
CA HIS A 71 1.07 -3.39 6.24
C HIS A 71 1.50 -4.28 5.06
N GLY A 72 0.57 -4.64 4.18
CA GLY A 72 0.84 -5.45 3.01
C GLY A 72 1.92 -4.85 2.10
N PHE A 73 1.84 -3.54 1.84
CA PHE A 73 2.84 -2.80 1.07
C PHE A 73 4.20 -2.75 1.78
N GLY A 74 4.21 -2.57 3.11
CA GLY A 74 5.42 -2.61 3.93
C GLY A 74 6.17 -3.94 3.79
N THR A 75 5.46 -5.06 3.97
CA THR A 75 6.03 -6.40 3.78
C THR A 75 6.51 -6.63 2.35
N PHE A 76 5.77 -6.14 1.35
CA PHE A 76 6.20 -6.19 -0.06
C PHE A 76 7.52 -5.44 -0.26
N MET A 77 7.66 -4.24 0.30
CA MET A 77 8.93 -3.48 0.25
C MET A 77 10.06 -4.18 0.99
N PHE A 78 9.81 -4.79 2.15
CA PHE A 78 10.81 -5.61 2.85
C PHE A 78 11.27 -6.83 2.03
N THR A 79 10.38 -7.40 1.21
CA THR A 79 10.73 -8.51 0.30
C THR A 79 11.51 -8.01 -0.91
N LEU A 80 11.16 -6.83 -1.43
CA LEU A 80 11.76 -6.26 -2.64
C LEU A 80 13.15 -5.68 -2.38
N LEU A 81 13.37 -4.99 -1.26
CA LEU A 81 14.63 -4.28 -0.96
C LEU A 81 15.88 -5.18 -1.01
N PRO A 82 15.89 -6.41 -0.46
CA PRO A 82 17.02 -7.33 -0.56
C PRO A 82 17.26 -7.85 -1.98
N ALA A 83 16.20 -7.92 -2.81
CA ALA A 83 16.28 -8.35 -4.20
C ALA A 83 16.75 -7.23 -5.15
N LEU A 84 16.74 -5.97 -4.68
CA LEU A 84 17.22 -4.82 -5.45
C LEU A 84 18.74 -4.69 -5.34
N GLN A 85 19.37 -4.28 -6.45
CA GLN A 85 20.78 -3.89 -6.45
C GLN A 85 21.02 -2.79 -5.39
N PRO A 86 22.12 -2.83 -4.62
CA PRO A 86 22.40 -1.85 -3.56
C PRO A 86 22.34 -0.39 -4.05
N SER A 87 22.73 -0.14 -5.30
CA SER A 87 22.67 1.18 -5.93
C SER A 87 21.24 1.71 -6.12
N LEU A 88 20.26 0.83 -6.33
CA LEU A 88 18.84 1.17 -6.43
C LEU A 88 18.23 1.43 -5.06
N VAL A 89 18.63 0.68 -4.03
CA VAL A 89 18.22 0.92 -2.64
C VAL A 89 18.66 2.30 -2.17
N VAL A 90 19.91 2.69 -2.44
CA VAL A 90 20.42 4.04 -2.11
C VAL A 90 19.67 5.13 -2.88
N LYS A 91 19.26 4.89 -4.14
CA LYS A 91 18.44 5.85 -4.90
C LYS A 91 17.03 5.98 -4.32
N LEU A 92 16.40 4.88 -3.93
CA LEU A 92 15.07 4.89 -3.30
C LEU A 92 15.09 5.64 -1.97
N LEU A 93 16.09 5.43 -1.12
CA LEU A 93 16.23 6.15 0.15
C LEU A 93 16.33 7.67 -0.07
N LYS A 94 17.17 8.09 -1.02
CA LYS A 94 17.26 9.52 -1.41
C LYS A 94 15.95 10.09 -1.95
N MET A 95 15.17 9.28 -2.67
CA MET A 95 13.87 9.68 -3.18
C MET A 95 12.85 9.84 -2.03
N VAL A 96 12.82 8.90 -1.09
CA VAL A 96 11.96 8.96 0.10
C VAL A 96 12.29 10.19 0.95
N ASP A 97 13.57 10.47 1.19
CA ASP A 97 14.01 11.67 1.91
C ASP A 97 13.55 12.96 1.22
N SER A 98 13.65 13.00 -0.11
CA SER A 98 13.22 14.14 -0.93
C SER A 98 11.70 14.34 -0.87
N LEU A 99 10.93 13.26 -0.92
CA LEU A 99 9.48 13.31 -0.77
C LEU A 99 9.06 13.72 0.65
N GLY A 100 9.76 13.23 1.67
CA GLY A 100 9.59 13.65 3.07
C GLY A 100 9.77 15.15 3.23
N LEU A 101 10.86 15.69 2.66
CA LEU A 101 11.11 17.14 2.66
C LEU A 101 10.03 17.92 1.92
N LEU A 102 9.55 17.42 0.78
CA LEU A 102 8.48 18.05 0.01
C LEU A 102 7.16 18.09 0.79
N ILE A 103 6.79 16.99 1.45
CA ILE A 103 5.61 16.89 2.30
C ILE A 103 5.71 17.86 3.49
N GLN A 104 6.88 17.96 4.13
CA GLN A 104 7.09 18.91 5.22
C GLN A 104 6.96 20.36 4.74
N ARG A 105 7.54 20.69 3.57
CA ARG A 105 7.40 22.01 2.94
C ARG A 105 5.94 22.33 2.61
N TRP A 106 5.21 21.37 2.07
CA TRP A 106 3.79 21.53 1.75
C TRP A 106 2.93 21.71 3.01
N ARG A 107 3.17 20.93 4.06
CA ARG A 107 2.50 21.09 5.38
C ARG A 107 2.79 22.46 5.99
N ALA A 108 4.02 22.95 5.88
CA ALA A 108 4.40 24.28 6.35
C ALA A 108 3.73 25.42 5.56
N ALA A 109 3.55 25.26 4.24
CA ALA A 109 2.84 26.22 3.40
C ALA A 109 1.34 26.32 3.73
N ARG A 110 0.71 25.21 4.15
CA ARG A 110 -0.72 25.17 4.54
C ARG A 110 -1.02 25.82 5.89
N ARG A 111 -0.04 25.96 6.79
CA ARG A 111 -0.21 26.66 8.09
C ARG A 111 -0.19 28.18 7.99
N LYS A 112 0.16 28.74 6.83
CA LYS A 112 0.26 30.20 6.60
C LYS A 112 -0.92 30.76 5.78
N ARG A 113 -2.01 30.02 5.63
CA ARG A 113 -3.28 30.47 5.05
C ARG A 113 -4.37 30.43 6.10
#